data_AF-A0A135TSC9-F1
#
_entry.id   AF-A0A135TSC9-F1
#
_cell.length_a   1.000
_cell.length_b   1.000
_cell.length_c   1.000
_cell.angle_alpha   90.00
_cell.angle_beta   90.00
_cell.angle_gamma   90.00
#
_symmetry.space_group_name_H-M   'P 1'
#
loop_
_entity.id
_entity.type
_entity.pdbx_description
1 polymer ?
#
loop_
_entity_poly.entity_id
_entity_poly.type
_entity_poly.pdbx_seq_one_letter_code
_entity_poly.pdbx_strand_id
1 'polypeptide(L)'
;MPVLKPNAEFGHCVPPETQYGITTYAPGWENAIKFREGDRATMARVVHIYPRFGPFGPVSKALMAICAKIKTPEGHGALFFTSPASFATVRAHALHPHRKQHVLTDEDLGYRCVDVGDVRLYLVTYPMPKTPGVIGAWQNPGIGVSIRLAEKLLEDIESLNEVEFEGAGDSPPPTKYLPEGEAHGKLKERITGLLHRAAIDPDQVKAEARDVFLYPTGMAAIFAAHRTLLEYRPGSIVILGIAFHSTVHYLQDSSPQGYKHFGPVDKKGVDEFESWLDAEAASGRDVSYVIAEFPNNPLLASIDINRIRKLVSDQIIRYQGLMYLVNTYL
;
A
#
# COMPACT_ATOMS: atom_id res chain seq x y z
N MET A 1 4.35 36.17 -8.73
CA MET A 1 3.40 35.66 -7.71
C MET A 1 4.00 35.88 -6.34
N PRO A 2 3.28 36.44 -5.36
CA PRO A 2 3.75 36.48 -3.99
C PRO A 2 3.90 35.03 -3.48
N VAL A 3 5.09 34.68 -2.99
CA VAL A 3 5.30 33.40 -2.29
C VAL A 3 4.70 33.57 -0.90
N LEU A 4 3.54 32.95 -0.67
CA LEU A 4 2.92 32.90 0.65
C LEU A 4 3.85 32.11 1.58
N LYS A 5 4.25 32.72 2.70
CA LYS A 5 4.96 32.01 3.78
C LYS A 5 3.91 31.48 4.74
N PRO A 6 3.73 30.16 4.85
CA PRO A 6 2.82 29.59 5.84
C PRO A 6 3.27 30.00 7.25
N ASN A 7 2.32 30.36 8.11
CA ASN A 7 2.59 30.58 9.55
C ASN A 7 2.60 29.26 10.36
N ALA A 8 2.61 28.10 9.69
CA ALA A 8 2.64 26.81 10.35
C ALA A 8 4.00 26.58 11.05
N GLU A 9 3.99 25.88 12.17
CA GLU A 9 5.21 25.40 12.81
C GLU A 9 5.76 24.17 12.03
N PHE A 10 7.08 23.97 12.06
CA PHE A 10 7.69 22.74 11.53
C PHE A 10 6.98 21.52 12.11
N GLY A 11 6.67 20.54 11.26
CA GLY A 11 6.04 19.30 11.70
C GLY A 11 4.52 19.34 11.73
N HIS A 12 3.90 20.53 11.67
CA HIS A 12 2.46 20.68 11.54
C HIS A 12 2.03 20.72 10.07
N CYS A 13 0.75 20.48 9.78
CA CYS A 13 0.25 20.59 8.41
C CYS A 13 0.17 22.06 7.97
N VAL A 14 0.25 22.30 6.66
CA VAL A 14 0.05 23.66 6.13
C VAL A 14 -1.42 24.10 6.34
N PRO A 15 -1.70 25.39 6.58
CA PRO A 15 -3.04 25.84 6.92
C PRO A 15 -4.11 25.51 5.86
N PRO A 16 -5.38 25.30 6.26
CA PRO A 16 -5.85 25.29 7.65
C PRO A 16 -5.37 24.05 8.41
N GLU A 17 -4.88 24.24 9.63
CA GLU A 17 -4.47 23.12 10.47
C GLU A 17 -5.69 22.28 10.86
N THR A 18 -5.60 20.96 10.68
CA THR A 18 -6.66 20.02 11.07
C THR A 18 -6.02 18.78 11.68
N GLN A 19 -6.74 18.12 12.59
CA GLN A 19 -6.30 16.86 13.20
C GLN A 19 -6.09 15.71 12.19
N TYR A 20 -6.62 15.86 10.96
CA TYR A 20 -6.47 14.91 9.86
C TYR A 20 -5.46 15.38 8.81
N GLY A 21 -4.65 16.40 9.12
CA GLY A 21 -3.58 16.87 8.25
C GLY A 21 -2.57 15.76 7.96
N ILE A 22 -2.38 15.45 6.67
CA ILE A 22 -1.43 14.42 6.21
C ILE A 22 -0.17 15.01 5.57
N THR A 23 -0.09 16.33 5.49
CA THR A 23 1.09 17.06 5.01
C THR A 23 1.91 17.55 6.19
N THR A 24 3.21 17.70 5.98
CA THR A 24 4.15 18.22 6.98
C THR A 24 4.78 19.49 6.43
N TYR A 25 4.63 20.59 7.14
CA TYR A 25 5.38 21.81 6.88
C TYR A 25 6.82 21.59 7.36
N ALA A 26 7.76 21.61 6.41
CA ALA A 26 9.19 21.41 6.66
C ALA A 26 10.00 22.44 5.84
N PRO A 27 10.11 23.70 6.29
CA PRO A 27 10.78 24.75 5.53
C PRO A 27 12.29 24.53 5.46
N GLY A 28 12.89 24.79 4.30
CA GLY A 28 14.35 24.73 4.09
C GLY A 28 14.87 23.35 3.68
N TRP A 29 15.92 23.35 2.86
CA TRP A 29 16.49 22.12 2.28
C TRP A 29 17.17 21.24 3.33
N GLU A 30 17.80 21.86 4.33
CA GLU A 30 18.49 21.17 5.43
C GLU A 30 17.52 20.32 6.25
N ASN A 31 16.31 20.81 6.47
CA ASN A 31 15.27 20.07 7.18
C ASN A 31 14.77 18.87 6.35
N ALA A 32 14.67 19.03 5.03
CA ALA A 32 14.32 17.92 4.13
C ALA A 32 15.40 16.82 4.12
N ILE A 33 16.69 17.21 4.14
CA ILE A 33 17.82 16.27 4.25
C ILE A 33 17.74 15.51 5.58
N LYS A 34 17.63 16.22 6.71
CA LYS A 34 17.54 15.62 8.05
C LYS A 34 16.36 14.67 8.17
N PHE A 35 15.20 15.06 7.64
CA PHE A 35 14.01 14.22 7.61
C PHE A 35 14.26 12.94 6.80
N ARG A 36 14.83 13.05 5.59
CA ARG A 36 15.19 11.91 4.74
C ARG A 36 16.18 10.96 5.44
N GLU A 37 17.11 11.51 6.21
CA GLU A 37 18.14 10.77 6.93
C GLU A 37 17.65 10.19 8.27
N GLY A 38 16.38 10.46 8.65
CA GLY A 38 15.79 9.93 9.86
C GLY A 38 16.37 10.56 11.13
N ASP A 39 16.84 11.81 11.07
CA ASP A 39 17.36 12.54 12.23
C ASP A 39 16.33 12.54 13.37
N ARG A 40 16.71 11.99 14.53
CA ARG A 40 15.79 11.77 15.64
C ARG A 40 15.16 13.06 16.15
N ALA A 41 15.94 14.14 16.24
CA ALA A 41 15.45 15.43 16.72
C ALA A 41 14.44 16.04 15.75
N THR A 42 14.66 15.88 14.45
CA THR A 42 13.73 16.30 13.39
C THR A 42 12.45 15.47 13.42
N MET A 43 12.56 14.14 13.48
CA MET A 43 11.41 13.23 13.51
C MET A 43 10.54 13.42 14.75
N ALA A 44 11.14 13.72 15.91
CA ALA A 44 10.41 13.97 17.15
C ALA A 44 9.49 15.20 17.12
N ARG A 45 9.72 16.12 16.18
CA ARG A 45 8.92 17.34 16.01
C ARG A 45 7.79 17.17 14.99
N VAL A 46 7.70 16.02 14.32
CA VAL A 46 6.66 15.77 13.32
C VAL A 46 5.34 15.47 14.02
N VAL A 47 4.33 16.32 13.78
CA VAL A 47 2.98 16.18 14.35
C VAL A 47 2.02 15.60 13.32
N HIS A 48 2.02 16.18 12.13
CA HIS A 48 1.17 15.80 11.00
C HIS A 48 2.03 15.19 9.91
N ILE A 49 1.69 13.97 9.50
CA ILE A 49 2.36 13.24 8.43
C ILE A 49 1.42 12.16 7.92
N TYR A 50 1.55 11.83 6.64
CA TYR A 50 0.78 10.77 6.05
C TYR A 50 1.00 9.43 6.81
N PRO A 51 -0.05 8.80 7.38
CA PRO A 51 0.09 7.61 8.23
C PRO A 51 0.78 6.42 7.57
N ARG A 52 0.85 6.40 6.23
CA ARG A 52 1.62 5.39 5.50
C ARG A 52 3.12 5.44 5.80
N PHE A 53 3.69 6.58 6.21
CA PHE A 53 5.11 6.65 6.55
C PHE A 53 5.47 5.99 7.88
N GLY A 54 4.49 5.71 8.73
CA GLY A 54 4.66 4.99 9.99
C GLY A 54 3.50 5.28 10.95
N PRO A 55 3.45 4.60 12.10
CA PRO A 55 2.46 4.87 13.13
C PRO A 55 2.78 6.22 13.82
N PHE A 56 2.20 7.31 13.31
CA PHE A 56 2.30 8.67 13.86
C PHE A 56 0.97 9.14 14.47
N GLY A 57 1.03 10.17 15.31
CA GLY A 57 -0.16 10.82 15.87
C GLY A 57 -1.10 9.81 16.59
N PRO A 58 -2.43 9.85 16.32
CA PRO A 58 -3.37 8.90 16.90
C PRO A 58 -3.04 7.42 16.65
N VAL A 59 -2.47 7.09 15.48
CA VAL A 59 -2.05 5.72 15.14
C VAL A 59 -0.95 5.24 16.08
N SER A 60 0.01 6.11 16.41
CA SER A 60 1.07 5.83 17.39
C SER A 60 0.50 5.64 18.80
N LYS A 61 -0.44 6.51 19.20
CA LYS A 61 -1.10 6.44 20.52
C LYS A 61 -1.87 5.13 20.69
N ALA A 62 -2.65 4.73 19.69
CA ALA A 62 -3.38 3.46 19.68
C ALA A 62 -2.42 2.27 19.81
N LEU A 63 -1.35 2.25 19.00
CA LEU A 63 -0.33 1.21 19.06
C LEU A 63 0.33 1.10 20.44
N MET A 64 0.72 2.24 21.04
CA MET A 64 1.32 2.25 22.37
C MET A 64 0.35 1.74 23.44
N ALA A 65 -0.92 2.12 23.38
CA ALA A 65 -1.93 1.65 24.32
C ALA A 65 -2.18 0.14 24.19
N ILE A 66 -2.25 -0.37 22.95
CA ILE A 66 -2.35 -1.81 22.68
C ILE A 66 -1.12 -2.56 23.22
N CYS A 67 0.09 -2.10 22.89
CA CYS A 67 1.35 -2.68 23.37
C CYS A 67 1.43 -2.73 24.90
N ALA A 68 0.92 -1.70 25.60
CA ALA A 68 0.87 -1.67 27.05
C ALA A 68 -0.07 -2.75 27.62
N LYS A 69 -1.27 -2.93 27.03
CA LYS A 69 -2.25 -3.94 27.45
C LYS A 69 -1.74 -5.37 27.23
N ILE A 70 -1.12 -5.64 26.08
CA ILE A 70 -0.55 -6.97 25.75
C ILE A 70 0.86 -7.21 26.33
N LYS A 71 1.37 -6.25 27.11
CA LYS A 71 2.68 -6.31 27.79
C LYS A 71 3.82 -6.65 26.82
N THR A 72 3.90 -5.92 25.71
CA THR A 72 5.03 -6.04 24.76
C THR A 72 6.35 -5.87 25.52
N PRO A 73 7.36 -6.76 25.31
CA PRO A 73 8.61 -6.71 26.04
C PRO A 73 9.34 -5.36 25.91
N GLU A 74 10.11 -4.98 26.94
CA GLU A 74 10.95 -3.79 26.87
C GLU A 74 11.91 -3.85 25.67
N GLY A 75 12.14 -2.70 25.03
CA GLY A 75 12.97 -2.61 23.83
C GLY A 75 12.35 -3.20 22.55
N HIS A 76 11.11 -3.70 22.60
CA HIS A 76 10.35 -4.16 21.44
C HIS A 76 9.28 -3.14 21.01
N GLY A 77 9.07 -3.05 19.70
CA GLY A 77 7.98 -2.32 19.07
C GLY A 77 7.05 -3.28 18.35
N ALA A 78 6.04 -2.74 17.67
CA ALA A 78 5.15 -3.51 16.82
C ALA A 78 4.65 -2.72 15.62
N LEU A 79 4.26 -3.42 14.56
CA LEU A 79 3.35 -2.93 13.52
C LEU A 79 2.01 -3.63 13.69
N PHE A 80 0.91 -2.98 13.33
CA PHE A 80 -0.44 -3.50 13.55
C PHE A 80 -1.35 -3.26 12.35
N PHE A 81 -2.18 -4.25 12.02
CA PHE A 81 -2.92 -4.31 10.77
C PHE A 81 -4.33 -4.87 10.99
N THR A 82 -5.21 -4.70 10.02
CA THR A 82 -6.60 -5.22 10.07
C THR A 82 -6.80 -6.50 9.26
N SER A 83 -5.74 -6.98 8.58
CA SER A 83 -5.80 -8.18 7.73
C SER A 83 -4.85 -9.26 8.21
N PRO A 84 -5.28 -10.54 8.26
CA PRO A 84 -4.41 -11.67 8.64
C PRO A 84 -3.23 -11.85 7.68
N ALA A 85 -3.40 -11.43 6.42
CA ALA A 85 -2.33 -11.49 5.43
C ALA A 85 -1.10 -10.64 5.79
N SER A 86 -1.24 -9.71 6.74
CA SER A 86 -0.14 -8.88 7.22
C SER A 86 0.99 -9.71 7.84
N PHE A 87 0.71 -10.82 8.51
CA PHE A 87 1.75 -11.67 9.11
C PHE A 87 2.71 -12.21 8.04
N ALA A 88 2.16 -12.90 7.04
CA ALA A 88 2.95 -13.41 5.92
C ALA A 88 3.65 -12.28 5.14
N THR A 89 2.97 -11.14 4.96
CA THR A 89 3.53 -9.97 4.25
C THR A 89 4.72 -9.37 4.98
N VAL A 90 4.60 -9.14 6.29
CA VAL A 90 5.66 -8.56 7.12
C VAL A 90 6.83 -9.53 7.22
N ARG A 91 6.55 -10.81 7.44
CA ARG A 91 7.58 -11.87 7.47
C ARG A 91 8.38 -11.90 6.16
N ALA A 92 7.67 -11.99 5.03
CA ALA A 92 8.32 -12.03 3.71
C ALA A 92 9.19 -10.79 3.46
N HIS A 93 8.70 -9.60 3.82
CA HIS A 93 9.45 -8.35 3.68
C HIS A 93 10.69 -8.31 4.59
N ALA A 94 10.54 -8.64 5.87
CA ALA A 94 11.59 -8.50 6.88
C ALA A 94 12.74 -9.50 6.67
N LEU A 95 12.44 -10.71 6.20
CA LEU A 95 13.43 -11.75 5.89
C LEU A 95 14.01 -11.61 4.47
N HIS A 96 13.51 -10.69 3.64
CA HIS A 96 13.96 -10.57 2.26
C HIS A 96 15.43 -10.10 2.18
N PRO A 97 16.30 -10.74 1.36
CA PRO A 97 17.70 -10.33 1.21
C PRO A 97 17.90 -8.86 0.76
N HIS A 98 16.88 -8.24 0.16
CA HIS A 98 16.89 -6.81 -0.19
C HIS A 98 17.05 -5.88 1.01
N ARG A 99 16.76 -6.36 2.23
CA ARG A 99 17.00 -5.60 3.46
C ARG A 99 18.49 -5.46 3.80
N LYS A 100 19.39 -6.24 3.17
CA LYS A 100 20.85 -6.19 3.37
C LYS A 100 21.22 -6.29 4.86
N GLN A 101 21.94 -5.32 5.40
CA GLN A 101 22.31 -5.28 6.82
C GLN A 101 21.11 -5.15 7.78
N HIS A 102 19.92 -4.87 7.27
CA HIS A 102 18.69 -4.77 8.04
C HIS A 102 17.79 -6.00 7.90
N VAL A 103 18.27 -7.11 7.34
CA VAL A 103 17.49 -8.36 7.28
C VAL A 103 17.24 -8.90 8.69
N LEU A 104 16.02 -9.39 8.92
CA LEU A 104 15.61 -10.05 10.16
C LEU A 104 15.58 -11.56 9.98
N THR A 105 15.52 -12.29 11.09
CA THR A 105 15.21 -13.72 11.13
C THR A 105 13.81 -13.94 11.73
N ASP A 106 13.32 -15.18 11.68
CA ASP A 106 12.03 -15.54 12.29
C ASP A 106 12.02 -15.30 13.80
N GLU A 107 13.16 -15.51 14.48
CA GLU A 107 13.30 -15.30 15.92
C GLU A 107 13.17 -13.82 16.32
N ASP A 108 13.33 -12.90 15.38
CA ASP A 108 13.14 -11.47 15.62
C ASP A 108 11.67 -11.04 15.57
N LEU A 109 10.78 -11.90 15.08
CA LEU A 109 9.39 -11.58 14.83
C LEU A 109 8.48 -12.34 15.78
N GLY A 110 7.73 -11.59 16.59
CA GLY A 110 6.60 -12.12 17.35
C GLY A 110 5.28 -11.77 16.66
N TYR A 111 4.28 -12.63 16.81
CA TYR A 111 2.96 -12.44 16.22
C TYR A 111 1.92 -12.45 17.33
N ARG A 112 1.04 -11.45 17.34
CA ARG A 112 -0.03 -11.31 18.34
C ARG A 112 -1.33 -10.92 17.62
N CYS A 113 -2.46 -11.43 18.10
CA CYS A 113 -3.77 -11.09 17.57
C CYS A 113 -4.63 -10.59 18.73
N VAL A 114 -5.34 -9.49 18.52
CA VAL A 114 -6.20 -8.90 19.55
C VAL A 114 -7.50 -8.45 18.93
N ASP A 115 -8.56 -8.47 19.73
CA ASP A 115 -9.81 -7.80 19.42
C ASP A 115 -9.93 -6.54 20.31
N VAL A 116 -10.25 -5.40 19.70
CA VAL A 116 -10.55 -4.14 20.38
C VAL A 116 -11.89 -3.65 19.87
N GLY A 117 -12.90 -3.65 20.75
CA GLY A 117 -14.29 -3.47 20.34
C GLY A 117 -14.71 -4.57 19.36
N ASP A 118 -15.15 -4.18 18.18
CA ASP A 118 -15.53 -5.06 17.07
C ASP A 118 -14.42 -5.23 16.01
N VAL A 119 -13.21 -4.73 16.28
CA VAL A 119 -12.09 -4.74 15.33
C VAL A 119 -11.03 -5.75 15.74
N ARG A 120 -10.79 -6.73 14.85
CA ARG A 120 -9.65 -7.64 14.95
C ARG A 120 -8.38 -7.00 14.39
N LEU A 121 -7.30 -7.08 15.16
CA LEU A 121 -5.98 -6.57 14.82
C LEU A 121 -4.93 -7.66 14.84
N TYR A 122 -3.97 -7.51 13.93
CA TYR A 122 -2.82 -8.39 13.73
C TYR A 122 -1.56 -7.60 13.99
N LEU A 123 -0.80 -7.97 15.02
CA LEU A 123 0.42 -7.30 15.43
C LEU A 123 1.64 -8.17 15.13
N VAL A 124 2.66 -7.54 14.55
CA VAL A 124 3.99 -8.14 14.40
C VAL A 124 4.95 -7.34 15.28
N THR A 125 5.42 -7.97 16.36
CA THR A 125 6.36 -7.40 17.33
C THR A 125 7.80 -7.68 16.92
N TYR A 126 8.72 -6.76 17.19
CA TYR A 126 10.14 -6.90 16.84
C TYR A 126 11.04 -6.02 17.73
N PRO A 127 12.35 -6.31 17.87
CA PRO A 127 13.27 -5.44 18.59
C PRO A 127 13.35 -4.06 17.93
N MET A 128 13.14 -2.98 18.69
CA MET A 128 13.10 -1.60 18.15
C MET A 128 14.32 -1.21 17.29
N PRO A 129 15.56 -1.62 17.61
CA PRO A 129 16.72 -1.33 16.74
C PRO A 129 16.60 -1.92 15.32
N LYS A 130 15.76 -2.94 15.12
CA LYS A 130 15.50 -3.59 13.82
C LYS A 130 14.39 -2.94 13.00
N THR A 131 13.82 -1.81 13.45
CA THR A 131 12.81 -1.01 12.71
C THR A 131 13.16 -0.80 11.22
N PRO A 132 14.41 -0.46 10.82
CA PRO A 132 14.75 -0.25 9.41
C PRO A 132 14.49 -1.46 8.50
N GLY A 133 14.50 -2.68 9.05
CA GLY A 133 14.24 -3.93 8.31
C GLY A 133 12.75 -4.27 8.16
N VAL A 134 11.89 -3.70 8.99
CA VAL A 134 10.47 -4.07 9.09
C VAL A 134 9.53 -2.97 8.59
N ILE A 135 9.88 -1.69 8.77
CA ILE A 135 8.96 -0.57 8.53
C ILE A 135 8.47 -0.48 7.08
N GLY A 136 9.22 -1.00 6.11
CA GLY A 136 8.79 -1.06 4.71
C GLY A 136 7.55 -1.91 4.48
N ALA A 137 7.28 -2.91 5.34
CA ALA A 137 6.05 -3.71 5.31
C ALA A 137 4.80 -2.91 5.70
N TRP A 138 4.96 -1.82 6.45
CA TRP A 138 3.90 -0.84 6.69
C TRP A 138 3.78 0.14 5.52
N GLN A 139 4.93 0.67 5.08
CA GLN A 139 4.99 1.80 4.15
C GLN A 139 4.61 1.43 2.71
N ASN A 140 5.17 0.34 2.19
CA ASN A 140 5.07 0.01 0.77
C ASN A 140 3.66 -0.47 0.38
N PRO A 141 3.08 -1.49 1.04
CA PRO A 141 1.73 -1.94 0.71
C PRO A 141 0.63 -1.00 1.21
N GLY A 142 0.91 -0.10 2.16
CA GLY A 142 -0.07 0.89 2.65
C GLY A 142 -1.31 0.29 3.31
N ILE A 143 -1.16 -0.90 3.91
CA ILE A 143 -2.22 -1.66 4.60
C ILE A 143 -2.28 -1.40 6.12
N GLY A 144 -1.56 -0.39 6.59
CA GLY A 144 -1.57 0.04 7.99
C GLY A 144 -2.92 0.64 8.41
N VAL A 145 -2.99 1.04 9.68
CA VAL A 145 -4.19 1.61 10.30
C VAL A 145 -4.35 3.10 9.99
N SER A 146 -5.58 3.53 9.71
CA SER A 146 -5.92 4.94 9.46
C SER A 146 -6.04 5.74 10.76
N ILE A 147 -5.96 7.07 10.69
CA ILE A 147 -6.16 7.96 11.85
C ILE A 147 -7.53 7.72 12.49
N ARG A 148 -8.61 7.66 11.69
CA ARG A 148 -9.98 7.48 12.20
C ARG A 148 -10.18 6.13 12.87
N LEU A 149 -9.60 5.07 12.31
CA LEU A 149 -9.64 3.75 12.95
C LEU A 149 -8.85 3.78 14.27
N ALA A 150 -7.68 4.42 14.31
CA ALA A 150 -6.91 4.56 15.54
C ALA A 150 -7.66 5.34 16.63
N GLU A 151 -8.40 6.40 16.27
CA GLU A 151 -9.28 7.12 17.20
C GLU A 151 -10.35 6.20 17.79
N LYS A 152 -11.04 5.43 16.94
CA LYS A 152 -12.04 4.45 17.38
C LYS A 152 -11.45 3.38 18.31
N LEU A 153 -10.28 2.85 17.97
CA LEU A 153 -9.57 1.87 18.80
C LEU A 153 -9.20 2.43 20.18
N LEU A 154 -8.87 3.72 20.27
CA LEU A 154 -8.57 4.37 21.55
C LEU A 154 -9.81 4.51 22.43
N GLU A 155 -10.99 4.75 21.85
CA GLU A 155 -12.26 4.79 22.60
C GLU A 155 -12.59 3.43 23.24
N ASP A 156 -12.30 2.34 22.50
CA ASP A 156 -12.64 0.98 22.92
C ASP A 156 -11.48 0.24 23.58
N ILE A 157 -10.36 0.91 23.91
CA ILE A 157 -9.11 0.26 24.33
C ILE A 157 -9.24 -0.61 25.59
N GLU A 158 -10.19 -0.27 26.47
CA GLU A 158 -10.47 -1.05 27.68
C GLU A 158 -11.13 -2.40 27.39
N SER A 159 -11.73 -2.57 26.20
CA SER A 159 -12.30 -3.84 25.74
C SER A 159 -11.29 -4.78 25.08
N LEU A 160 -9.99 -4.43 25.08
CA LEU A 160 -8.96 -5.22 24.43
C LEU A 160 -8.90 -6.64 25.01
N ASN A 161 -8.98 -7.64 24.14
CA ASN A 161 -8.76 -9.04 24.47
C ASN A 161 -7.75 -9.67 23.52
N GLU A 162 -6.84 -10.49 24.03
CA GLU A 162 -5.95 -11.28 23.18
C GLU A 162 -6.70 -12.48 22.59
N VAL A 163 -6.46 -12.73 21.31
CA VAL A 163 -6.99 -13.88 20.59
C VAL A 163 -5.91 -14.95 20.54
N GLU A 164 -6.20 -16.12 21.12
CA GLU A 164 -5.27 -17.24 21.14
C GLU A 164 -5.02 -17.81 19.73
N PHE A 165 -3.74 -18.00 19.38
CA PHE A 165 -3.28 -18.77 18.22
C PHE A 165 -1.83 -19.22 18.46
N GLU A 166 -1.40 -20.38 17.93
CA GLU A 166 -0.13 -21.02 18.32
C GLU A 166 1.13 -20.40 17.66
N GLY A 167 0.99 -19.25 16.98
CA GLY A 167 2.11 -18.44 16.48
C GLY A 167 2.34 -18.52 14.98
N ALA A 168 3.59 -18.34 14.55
CA ALA A 168 3.98 -18.11 13.15
C ALA A 168 3.73 -19.28 12.19
N GLY A 169 3.57 -20.50 12.72
CA GLY A 169 3.34 -21.73 11.95
C GLY A 169 1.88 -21.99 11.59
N ASP A 170 0.95 -21.31 12.25
CA ASP A 170 -0.48 -21.48 12.08
C ASP A 170 -1.10 -20.43 11.16
N SER A 171 -2.27 -20.78 10.61
CA SER A 171 -3.10 -19.80 9.91
C SER A 171 -3.56 -18.73 10.91
N PRO A 172 -3.33 -17.42 10.64
CA PRO A 172 -3.77 -16.37 11.53
C PRO A 172 -5.29 -16.45 11.75
N PRO A 173 -5.81 -16.14 12.96
CA PRO A 173 -7.24 -16.13 13.21
C PRO A 173 -7.97 -15.31 12.14
N PRO A 174 -9.10 -15.76 11.58
CA PRO A 174 -9.78 -15.02 10.52
C PRO A 174 -10.39 -13.72 11.05
N THR A 175 -10.43 -12.67 10.22
CA THR A 175 -11.22 -11.46 10.50
C THR A 175 -12.65 -11.69 10.06
N LYS A 176 -13.64 -11.39 10.89
CA LYS A 176 -14.97 -11.04 10.36
C LYS A 176 -14.80 -9.69 9.68
N TYR A 177 -14.91 -9.64 8.35
CA TYR A 177 -14.68 -8.42 7.56
C TYR A 177 -15.34 -7.21 8.22
N LEU A 178 -14.63 -6.07 8.24
CA LEU A 178 -15.24 -4.81 8.66
C LEU A 178 -16.50 -4.60 7.81
N PRO A 179 -17.68 -4.45 8.44
CA PRO A 179 -18.93 -4.49 7.70
C PRO A 179 -19.02 -3.33 6.71
N GLU A 180 -19.31 -3.63 5.45
CA GLU A 180 -19.70 -2.62 4.48
C GLU A 180 -21.11 -2.12 4.82
N GLY A 181 -21.21 -0.88 5.27
CA GLY A 181 -22.49 -0.20 5.47
C GLY A 181 -23.03 0.52 4.23
N GLU A 182 -24.21 1.12 4.36
CA GLU A 182 -24.90 1.91 3.31
C GLU A 182 -24.00 2.99 2.67
N ALA A 183 -23.14 3.62 3.46
CA ALA A 183 -22.20 4.63 2.98
C ALA A 183 -21.20 4.07 1.93
N HIS A 184 -20.78 2.81 2.08
CA HIS A 184 -19.91 2.15 1.09
C HIS A 184 -20.66 1.90 -0.20
N GLY A 185 -21.92 1.45 -0.12
CA GLY A 185 -22.80 1.28 -1.29
C GLY A 185 -22.94 2.57 -2.08
N LYS A 186 -23.30 3.67 -1.41
CA LYS A 186 -23.41 5.01 -2.04
C LYS A 186 -22.10 5.49 -2.66
N LEU A 187 -20.96 5.18 -2.05
CA LEU A 187 -19.65 5.52 -2.61
C LEU A 187 -19.35 4.72 -3.89
N LYS A 188 -19.63 3.42 -3.90
CA LYS A 188 -19.48 2.55 -5.09
C LYS A 188 -20.40 3.01 -6.23
N GLU A 189 -21.65 3.34 -5.92
CA GLU A 189 -22.60 3.94 -6.87
C GLU A 189 -22.10 5.28 -7.42
N ARG A 190 -21.54 6.15 -6.58
CA ARG A 190 -20.98 7.42 -7.04
C ARG A 190 -19.77 7.23 -7.96
N ILE A 191 -18.86 6.30 -7.62
CA ILE A 191 -17.69 6.00 -8.46
C ILE A 191 -18.14 5.48 -9.82
N THR A 192 -19.06 4.52 -9.85
CA THR A 192 -19.60 4.00 -11.11
C THR A 192 -20.34 5.06 -11.90
N GLY A 193 -21.19 5.88 -11.27
CA GLY A 193 -21.84 7.01 -11.91
C GLY A 193 -20.86 8.00 -12.55
N LEU A 194 -19.70 8.24 -11.92
CA LEU A 194 -18.64 9.06 -12.50
C LEU A 194 -17.96 8.39 -13.70
N LEU A 195 -17.75 7.08 -13.68
CA LEU A 195 -17.20 6.33 -14.82
C LEU A 195 -18.14 6.39 -16.03
N HIS A 196 -19.44 6.16 -15.81
CA HIS A 196 -20.48 6.30 -16.84
C HIS A 196 -20.54 7.71 -17.42
N ARG A 197 -20.46 8.74 -16.56
CA ARG A 197 -20.49 10.15 -16.98
C ARG A 197 -19.25 10.60 -17.74
N ALA A 198 -18.06 10.12 -17.35
CA ALA A 198 -16.79 10.60 -17.87
C ALA A 198 -16.30 9.85 -19.12
N ALA A 199 -16.87 8.68 -19.40
CA ALA A 199 -16.54 7.90 -20.59
C ALA A 199 -16.94 8.66 -21.88
N ILE A 200 -16.11 8.51 -22.92
CA ILE A 200 -16.41 9.03 -24.27
C ILE A 200 -17.65 8.32 -24.82
N ASP A 201 -17.76 7.01 -24.58
CA ASP A 201 -18.89 6.17 -24.97
C ASP A 201 -19.55 5.56 -23.71
N PRO A 202 -20.47 6.28 -23.03
CA PRO A 202 -21.13 5.81 -21.82
C PRO A 202 -21.82 4.44 -21.98
N ASP A 203 -22.42 4.19 -23.15
CA ASP A 203 -23.11 2.93 -23.46
C ASP A 203 -22.18 1.71 -23.51
N GLN A 204 -20.87 1.92 -23.61
CA GLN A 204 -19.86 0.85 -23.57
C GLN A 204 -19.34 0.55 -22.15
N VAL A 205 -19.70 1.37 -21.16
CA VAL A 205 -19.29 1.15 -19.77
C VAL A 205 -20.13 0.03 -19.16
N LYS A 206 -19.48 -1.09 -18.83
CA LYS A 206 -20.13 -2.26 -18.22
C LYS A 206 -19.93 -2.36 -16.70
N ALA A 207 -19.11 -1.47 -16.13
CA ALA A 207 -18.80 -1.51 -14.71
C ALA A 207 -20.03 -1.10 -13.88
N GLU A 208 -20.37 -1.94 -12.90
CA GLU A 208 -21.44 -1.76 -11.93
C GLU A 208 -20.87 -1.53 -10.53
N ALA A 209 -21.70 -1.09 -9.58
CA ALA A 209 -21.26 -0.85 -8.20
C ALA A 209 -20.62 -2.09 -7.55
N ARG A 210 -21.05 -3.30 -7.94
CA ARG A 210 -20.45 -4.57 -7.48
C ARG A 210 -19.00 -4.77 -7.95
N ASP A 211 -18.59 -4.08 -9.01
CA ASP A 211 -17.24 -4.16 -9.59
C ASP A 211 -16.27 -3.14 -8.94
N VAL A 212 -16.75 -2.35 -7.99
CA VAL A 212 -15.95 -1.35 -7.26
C VAL A 212 -15.57 -1.88 -5.88
N PHE A 213 -14.27 -1.99 -5.64
CA PHE A 213 -13.68 -2.41 -4.37
C PHE A 213 -13.03 -1.22 -3.67
N LEU A 214 -13.36 -1.01 -2.41
CA LEU A 214 -12.86 0.12 -1.62
C LEU A 214 -11.70 -0.33 -0.73
N TYR A 215 -10.63 0.46 -0.74
CA TYR A 215 -9.42 0.20 0.04
C TYR A 215 -9.02 1.46 0.81
N PRO A 216 -8.35 1.34 1.98
CA PRO A 216 -7.98 2.49 2.80
C PRO A 216 -6.96 3.41 2.12
N THR A 217 -6.17 2.90 1.18
CA THR A 217 -5.20 3.68 0.38
C THR A 217 -5.09 3.11 -1.04
N GLY A 218 -4.57 3.91 -1.97
CA GLY A 218 -4.23 3.42 -3.32
C GLY A 218 -3.20 2.29 -3.31
N MET A 219 -2.20 2.35 -2.42
CA MET A 219 -1.23 1.25 -2.26
C MET A 219 -1.89 -0.02 -1.73
N ALA A 220 -2.88 0.08 -0.83
CA ALA A 220 -3.62 -1.08 -0.35
C ALA A 220 -4.45 -1.74 -1.47
N ALA A 221 -4.99 -0.94 -2.41
CA ALA A 221 -5.65 -1.46 -3.60
C ALA A 221 -4.66 -2.21 -4.51
N ILE A 222 -3.46 -1.65 -4.74
CA ILE A 222 -2.38 -2.31 -5.50
C ILE A 222 -1.96 -3.61 -4.83
N PHE A 223 -1.77 -3.59 -3.50
CA PHE A 223 -1.41 -4.76 -2.71
C PHE A 223 -2.44 -5.89 -2.87
N ALA A 224 -3.73 -5.56 -2.74
CA ALA A 224 -4.80 -6.55 -2.86
C ALA A 224 -4.90 -7.10 -4.29
N ALA A 225 -4.81 -6.24 -5.30
CA ALA A 225 -4.82 -6.65 -6.70
C ALA A 225 -3.61 -7.52 -7.05
N HIS A 226 -2.41 -7.13 -6.65
CA HIS A 226 -1.18 -7.91 -6.87
C HIS A 226 -1.31 -9.33 -6.30
N ARG A 227 -1.72 -9.45 -5.03
CA ARG A 227 -1.88 -10.76 -4.38
C ARG A 227 -2.93 -11.62 -5.07
N THR A 228 -4.09 -11.04 -5.36
CA THR A 228 -5.20 -11.76 -6.01
C THR A 228 -4.82 -12.22 -7.42
N LEU A 229 -4.15 -11.36 -8.19
CA LEU A 229 -3.73 -11.67 -9.56
C LEU A 229 -2.62 -12.72 -9.61
N LEU A 230 -1.64 -12.67 -8.70
CA LEU A 230 -0.59 -13.69 -8.63
C LEU A 230 -1.12 -15.03 -8.13
N GLU A 231 -2.08 -15.04 -7.19
CA GLU A 231 -2.73 -16.28 -6.75
C GLU A 231 -3.54 -16.92 -7.88
N TYR A 232 -4.26 -16.09 -8.64
CA TYR A 232 -5.06 -16.56 -9.77
C TYR A 232 -4.21 -16.99 -10.97
N ARG A 233 -3.14 -16.24 -11.29
CA ARG A 233 -2.26 -16.46 -12.43
C ARG A 233 -0.81 -16.14 -12.06
N PRO A 234 -0.04 -17.12 -11.56
CA PRO A 234 1.38 -16.94 -11.31
C PRO A 234 2.14 -16.59 -12.59
N GLY A 235 3.15 -15.71 -12.48
CA GLY A 235 3.92 -15.26 -13.63
C GLY A 235 4.67 -13.96 -13.35
N SER A 236 5.50 -13.55 -14.29
CA SER A 236 6.22 -12.29 -14.20
C SER A 236 5.26 -11.10 -14.30
N ILE A 237 5.65 -9.96 -13.72
CA ILE A 237 4.86 -8.73 -13.74
C ILE A 237 5.51 -7.74 -14.69
N VAL A 238 4.72 -6.95 -15.41
CA VAL A 238 5.24 -5.92 -16.31
C VAL A 238 4.88 -4.55 -15.79
N ILE A 239 5.83 -3.62 -15.83
CA ILE A 239 5.61 -2.19 -15.64
C ILE A 239 5.80 -1.50 -16.98
N LEU A 240 4.75 -0.87 -17.50
CA LEU A 240 4.80 -0.01 -18.68
C LEU A 240 4.78 1.45 -18.24
N GLY A 241 5.81 2.19 -18.62
CA GLY A 241 5.97 3.57 -18.23
C GLY A 241 6.58 3.70 -16.84
N ILE A 242 6.04 4.55 -15.98
CA ILE A 242 6.56 4.75 -14.62
C ILE A 242 5.48 4.32 -13.64
N ALA A 243 5.86 3.50 -12.65
CA ALA A 243 5.02 3.20 -11.51
C ALA A 243 5.49 4.01 -10.29
N PHE A 244 4.55 4.35 -9.41
CA PHE A 244 4.88 4.96 -8.12
C PHE A 244 5.93 4.13 -7.37
N HIS A 245 6.98 4.77 -6.85
CA HIS A 245 8.16 4.08 -6.30
C HIS A 245 7.84 3.03 -5.23
N SER A 246 6.83 3.25 -4.38
CA SER A 246 6.43 2.28 -3.36
C SER A 246 5.86 0.99 -3.97
N THR A 247 5.23 1.07 -5.15
CA THR A 247 4.82 -0.10 -5.92
C THR A 247 6.03 -0.91 -6.34
N VAL A 248 7.08 -0.26 -6.86
CA VAL A 248 8.32 -0.93 -7.26
C VAL A 248 8.98 -1.62 -6.06
N HIS A 249 9.10 -0.93 -4.92
CA HIS A 249 9.64 -1.52 -3.69
C HIS A 249 8.83 -2.71 -3.19
N TYR A 250 7.49 -2.65 -3.29
CA TYR A 250 6.64 -3.78 -2.93
C TYR A 250 6.89 -4.96 -3.86
N LEU A 251 6.85 -4.74 -5.19
CA LEU A 251 7.07 -5.79 -6.19
C LEU A 251 8.42 -6.48 -6.06
N GLN A 252 9.48 -5.74 -5.70
CA GLN A 252 10.81 -6.29 -5.46
C GLN A 252 10.82 -7.38 -4.38
N ASP A 253 9.96 -7.26 -3.38
CA ASP A 253 9.89 -8.21 -2.27
C ASP A 253 8.77 -9.25 -2.46
N SER A 254 7.73 -8.93 -3.24
CA SER A 254 6.49 -9.71 -3.31
C SER A 254 6.26 -10.47 -4.62
N SER A 255 7.15 -10.34 -5.62
CA SER A 255 6.98 -10.95 -6.96
C SER A 255 7.95 -12.12 -7.16
N PRO A 256 7.54 -13.39 -6.95
CA PRO A 256 8.46 -14.53 -7.00
C PRO A 256 9.12 -14.73 -8.36
N GLN A 257 8.41 -14.44 -9.45
CA GLN A 257 8.93 -14.49 -10.83
C GLN A 257 9.55 -13.15 -11.29
N GLY A 258 9.68 -12.18 -10.39
CA GLY A 258 10.20 -10.85 -10.68
C GLY A 258 9.26 -9.99 -11.52
N TYR A 259 9.79 -8.83 -11.93
CA TYR A 259 9.09 -7.92 -12.84
C TYR A 259 10.02 -7.41 -13.95
N LYS A 260 9.44 -7.08 -15.11
CA LYS A 260 10.09 -6.43 -16.24
C LYS A 260 9.58 -5.00 -16.39
N HIS A 261 10.48 -4.05 -16.56
CA HIS A 261 10.14 -2.64 -16.73
C HIS A 261 10.45 -2.16 -18.15
N PHE A 262 9.46 -1.56 -18.80
CA PHE A 262 9.60 -0.83 -20.06
C PHE A 262 9.32 0.64 -19.80
N GLY A 263 10.35 1.48 -19.85
CA GLY A 263 10.22 2.91 -19.56
C GLY A 263 9.51 3.71 -20.67
N PRO A 264 9.94 3.61 -21.93
CA PRO A 264 9.25 4.26 -23.05
C PRO A 264 7.88 3.62 -23.31
N VAL A 265 6.86 4.47 -23.46
CA VAL A 265 5.48 4.07 -23.82
C VAL A 265 5.03 4.67 -25.15
N ASP A 266 5.98 5.17 -25.94
CA ASP A 266 5.74 5.55 -27.32
C ASP A 266 5.59 4.31 -28.21
N LYS A 267 5.30 4.50 -29.49
CA LYS A 267 5.07 3.40 -30.43
C LYS A 267 6.20 2.37 -30.39
N LYS A 268 7.46 2.82 -30.40
CA LYS A 268 8.64 1.96 -30.37
C LYS A 268 8.77 1.20 -29.06
N GLY A 269 8.55 1.85 -27.92
CA GLY A 269 8.56 1.19 -26.62
C GLY A 269 7.50 0.08 -26.50
N VAL A 270 6.32 0.29 -27.09
CA VAL A 270 5.28 -0.75 -27.15
C VAL A 270 5.65 -1.87 -28.13
N ASP A 271 6.30 -1.58 -29.26
CA ASP A 271 6.81 -2.61 -30.19
C ASP A 271 7.85 -3.52 -29.49
N GLU A 272 8.73 -2.95 -28.67
CA GLU A 272 9.72 -3.68 -27.87
C GLU A 272 9.06 -4.56 -26.79
N PHE A 273 8.01 -4.05 -26.15
CA PHE A 273 7.21 -4.80 -25.19
C PHE A 273 6.51 -6.01 -25.85
N GLU A 274 5.88 -5.82 -27.00
CA GLU A 274 5.23 -6.90 -27.76
C GLU A 274 6.22 -7.99 -28.16
N SER A 275 7.37 -7.59 -28.72
CA SER A 275 8.43 -8.53 -29.10
C SER A 275 8.94 -9.34 -27.91
N TRP A 276 9.00 -8.73 -26.72
CA TRP A 276 9.37 -9.42 -25.49
C TRP A 276 8.28 -10.40 -25.02
N LEU A 277 6.99 -10.04 -25.11
CA LEU A 277 5.89 -10.94 -24.79
C LEU A 277 5.94 -12.21 -25.66
N ASP A 278 6.17 -12.07 -26.96
CA ASP A 278 6.30 -13.21 -27.88
C ASP A 278 7.45 -14.13 -27.47
N ALA A 279 8.58 -13.56 -27.05
CA ALA A 279 9.74 -14.32 -26.59
C ALA A 279 9.49 -15.05 -25.25
N GLU A 280 8.78 -14.43 -24.31
CA GLU A 280 8.34 -15.09 -23.07
C GLU A 280 7.41 -16.27 -23.38
N ALA A 281 6.44 -16.07 -24.27
CA ALA A 281 5.49 -17.10 -24.70
C ALA A 281 6.19 -18.29 -25.36
N ALA A 282 7.09 -18.01 -26.31
CA ALA A 282 7.87 -19.02 -27.01
C ALA A 282 8.77 -19.82 -26.04
N SER A 283 9.13 -19.21 -24.91
CA SER A 283 9.90 -19.85 -23.84
C SER A 283 9.05 -20.52 -22.76
N GLY A 284 7.72 -20.52 -22.89
CA GLY A 284 6.80 -21.06 -21.88
C GLY A 284 6.80 -20.30 -20.55
N ARG A 285 7.20 -19.02 -20.55
CA ARG A 285 7.16 -18.15 -19.36
C ARG A 285 5.89 -17.32 -19.38
N ASP A 286 5.09 -17.44 -18.33
CA ASP A 286 3.85 -16.69 -18.19
C ASP A 286 4.11 -15.27 -17.65
N VAL A 287 3.36 -14.31 -18.20
CA VAL A 287 3.15 -12.99 -17.61
C VAL A 287 1.83 -13.03 -16.84
N SER A 288 1.87 -12.59 -15.59
CA SER A 288 0.71 -12.49 -14.70
C SER A 288 -0.11 -11.26 -15.06
N TYR A 289 0.49 -10.07 -14.94
CA TYR A 289 -0.19 -8.82 -15.22
C TYR A 289 0.71 -7.65 -15.62
N VAL A 290 0.07 -6.62 -16.17
CA VAL A 290 0.68 -5.36 -16.57
C VAL A 290 0.20 -4.23 -15.66
N ILE A 291 1.14 -3.43 -15.17
CA ILE A 291 0.91 -2.15 -14.52
C ILE A 291 1.16 -1.07 -15.56
N ALA A 292 0.16 -0.23 -15.80
CA ALA A 292 0.29 0.96 -16.62
C ALA A 292 -0.27 2.16 -15.86
N GLU A 293 0.51 3.24 -15.82
CA GLU A 293 0.06 4.56 -15.35
C GLU A 293 -0.45 5.36 -16.55
N PHE A 294 -1.56 6.08 -16.39
CA PHE A 294 -2.15 6.87 -17.47
C PHE A 294 -2.83 8.14 -16.95
N PRO A 295 -2.36 9.34 -17.35
CA PRO A 295 -1.07 9.59 -18.00
C PRO A 295 0.09 9.28 -17.04
N ASN A 296 1.28 9.01 -17.58
CA ASN A 296 2.45 8.65 -16.78
C ASN A 296 3.00 9.84 -16.00
N ASN A 297 3.17 9.76 -14.68
CA ASN A 297 3.92 10.74 -13.90
C ASN A 297 5.44 10.44 -13.93
N PRO A 298 6.35 11.41 -14.14
CA PRO A 298 6.12 12.83 -14.43
C PRO A 298 6.10 13.18 -15.92
N LEU A 299 6.24 12.19 -16.81
CA LEU A 299 6.45 12.41 -18.25
C LEU A 299 5.19 12.86 -19.01
N LEU A 300 4.01 12.73 -18.40
CA LEU A 300 2.68 12.93 -18.97
C LEU A 300 2.43 12.14 -20.27
N ALA A 301 3.26 11.13 -20.53
CA ALA A 301 3.11 10.25 -21.67
C ALA A 301 1.85 9.38 -21.51
N SER A 302 1.06 9.30 -22.55
CA SER A 302 -0.18 8.52 -22.60
C SER A 302 0.08 7.27 -23.41
N ILE A 303 0.07 6.11 -22.74
CA ILE A 303 0.20 4.82 -23.40
C ILE A 303 -1.00 4.56 -24.31
N ASP A 304 -0.82 3.91 -25.46
CA ASP A 304 -1.92 3.51 -26.34
C ASP A 304 -2.74 2.38 -25.69
N ILE A 305 -3.74 2.77 -24.90
CA ILE A 305 -4.61 1.85 -24.17
C ILE A 305 -5.36 0.89 -25.10
N ASN A 306 -5.71 1.32 -26.32
CA ASN A 306 -6.41 0.46 -27.27
C ASN A 306 -5.50 -0.66 -27.77
N ARG A 307 -4.23 -0.33 -28.05
CA ARG A 307 -3.22 -1.31 -28.41
C ARG A 307 -2.97 -2.31 -27.29
N ILE A 308 -2.78 -1.83 -26.06
CA ILE A 308 -2.60 -2.71 -24.89
C ILE A 308 -3.82 -3.62 -24.68
N ARG A 309 -5.04 -3.09 -24.80
CA ARG A 309 -6.27 -3.89 -24.69
C ARG A 309 -6.33 -5.01 -25.73
N LYS A 310 -5.91 -4.76 -26.97
CA LYS A 310 -5.85 -5.79 -28.02
C LYS A 310 -4.86 -6.89 -27.68
N LEU A 311 -3.65 -6.54 -27.22
CA LEU A 311 -2.65 -7.54 -26.79
C LEU A 311 -3.19 -8.45 -25.69
N VAL A 312 -3.91 -7.87 -24.74
CA VAL A 312 -4.54 -8.59 -23.63
C VAL A 312 -5.72 -9.47 -24.11
N SER A 313 -6.32 -9.16 -25.25
CA SER A 313 -7.46 -9.89 -25.82
C SER A 313 -7.05 -10.97 -26.84
N ASP A 314 -5.99 -10.73 -27.62
CA ASP A 314 -5.67 -11.48 -28.84
C ASP A 314 -4.60 -12.57 -28.64
N GLN A 315 -3.61 -12.41 -27.74
CA GLN A 315 -2.53 -13.40 -27.56
C GLN A 315 -1.90 -13.40 -26.15
N ILE A 316 -1.56 -14.62 -25.68
CA ILE A 316 -0.40 -14.93 -24.81
C ILE A 316 -0.42 -14.45 -23.33
N ILE A 317 -1.26 -13.49 -22.97
CA ILE A 317 -1.69 -13.27 -21.59
C ILE A 317 -3.15 -13.69 -21.54
N ARG A 318 -3.48 -14.90 -21.09
CA ARG A 318 -4.91 -15.29 -20.94
C ARG A 318 -5.49 -14.42 -19.82
N TYR A 319 -6.08 -13.28 -20.17
CA TYR A 319 -6.46 -12.27 -19.18
C TYR A 319 -7.93 -11.86 -19.25
N GLN A 320 -8.47 -11.60 -18.05
CA GLN A 320 -9.65 -10.80 -17.73
C GLN A 320 -9.32 -9.62 -16.78
N GLY A 321 -8.06 -9.26 -16.59
CA GLY A 321 -7.66 -8.17 -15.71
C GLY A 321 -6.70 -7.23 -16.43
N LEU A 322 -6.91 -5.94 -16.31
CA LEU A 322 -5.85 -4.97 -16.46
C LEU A 322 -5.97 -4.06 -15.26
N MET A 323 -4.91 -3.95 -14.46
CA MET A 323 -4.93 -3.01 -13.35
C MET A 323 -4.50 -1.64 -13.88
N TYR A 324 -5.48 -0.80 -14.20
CA TYR A 324 -5.23 0.61 -14.41
C TYR A 324 -5.06 1.30 -13.07
N LEU A 325 -3.88 1.89 -12.85
CA LEU A 325 -3.69 2.85 -11.79
C LEU A 325 -4.01 4.24 -12.31
N VAL A 326 -5.26 4.68 -12.12
CA VAL A 326 -5.59 6.10 -12.27
C VAL A 326 -5.26 6.76 -10.95
N ASN A 327 -4.06 7.33 -10.86
CA ASN A 327 -3.67 8.15 -9.72
C ASN A 327 -4.21 9.56 -9.95
N THR A 328 -5.46 9.82 -9.56
CA THR A 328 -5.91 11.21 -9.40
C THR A 328 -5.29 11.73 -8.11
N TYR A 329 -4.12 12.36 -8.21
CA TYR A 329 -3.66 13.28 -7.19
C TYR A 329 -4.66 14.44 -7.14
N LEU A 330 -5.52 14.43 -6.12
CA LEU A 330 -6.23 15.62 -5.64
C LEU A 330 -5.82 15.87 -4.21
#